data_AF-A0A2J0Z0H3-F1
#
_entry.id   AF-A0A2J0Z0H3-F1
#
_cell.length_a   1.000
_cell.length_b   1.000
_cell.length_c   1.000
_cell.angle_alpha   90.00
_cell.angle_beta   90.00
_cell.angle_gamma   90.00
#
_symmetry.space_group_name_H-M   'P 1'
#
loop_
_entity.id
_entity.type
_entity.pdbx_description
1 polymer ?
#
loop_
_entity_poly.entity_id
_entity_poly.type
_entity_poly.pdbx_seq_one_letter_code
_entity_poly.pdbx_strand_id
1 'polypeptide(L)'
;MLHFLVYTPEGRSENGKLNPALLMQADKEGLSVLRGRAADAEFEETMKALRPRWQTNGRSLEGIITFAAGDVRYTAGERFCCVYDTGMEKKPWHADLMLPEVKAESNSQAKKLRFLRLKALVDLIGNDFSDMKDFRGGRLAHLADSAAA
;
A
#
# COMPACT_ATOMS: atom_id res chain seq x y z
N MET A 1 2.03 5.27 12.23
CA MET A 1 1.81 4.05 11.43
C MET A 1 0.98 4.36 10.21
N LEU A 2 1.24 3.65 9.13
CA LEU A 2 0.50 3.60 7.89
C LEU A 2 0.05 2.16 7.65
N HIS A 3 -1.12 1.99 7.05
CA HIS A 3 -1.74 0.72 6.73
C HIS A 3 -1.99 0.66 5.23
N PHE A 4 -1.47 -0.38 4.59
CA PHE A 4 -1.69 -0.66 3.18
C PHE A 4 -2.52 -1.94 3.04
N LEU A 5 -3.57 -1.90 2.23
CA LEU A 5 -4.44 -3.04 1.98
C LEU A 5 -3.82 -3.93 0.91
N VAL A 6 -3.60 -5.21 1.26
CA VAL A 6 -2.91 -6.19 0.42
C VAL A 6 -3.92 -7.16 -0.16
N TYR A 7 -3.82 -7.45 -1.45
CA TYR A 7 -4.74 -8.33 -2.17
C TYR A 7 -4.07 -9.62 -2.66
N THR A 8 -4.82 -10.72 -2.75
CA THR A 8 -4.38 -11.96 -3.38
C THR A 8 -4.62 -11.96 -4.89
N PRO A 9 -3.93 -12.83 -5.67
CA PRO A 9 -2.79 -13.68 -5.26
C PRO A 9 -1.44 -12.95 -5.35
N GLU A 10 -1.40 -11.72 -5.87
CA GLU A 10 -0.16 -11.05 -6.25
C GLU A 10 0.42 -10.13 -5.16
N GLY A 11 -0.28 -9.96 -4.04
CA GLY A 11 0.01 -8.93 -3.03
C GLY A 11 1.36 -9.08 -2.33
N ARG A 12 1.79 -10.32 -2.12
CA ARG A 12 3.05 -10.64 -1.45
C ARG A 12 3.87 -11.63 -2.26
N SER A 13 5.20 -11.49 -2.17
CA SER A 13 6.13 -12.52 -2.65
C SER A 13 6.23 -13.68 -1.65
N GLU A 14 6.85 -14.78 -2.07
CA GLU A 14 7.04 -16.00 -1.26
C GLU A 14 7.74 -15.74 0.08
N ASN A 15 8.57 -14.70 0.17
CA ASN A 15 9.25 -14.29 1.41
C ASN A 15 8.39 -13.37 2.32
N GLY A 16 7.10 -13.20 2.03
CA GLY A 16 6.14 -12.43 2.83
C GLY A 16 6.21 -10.91 2.66
N LYS A 17 7.13 -10.38 1.83
CA LYS A 17 7.20 -8.96 1.50
C LYS A 17 6.16 -8.57 0.45
N LEU A 18 5.87 -7.28 0.33
CA LEU A 18 5.07 -6.78 -0.78
C LEU A 18 5.72 -7.10 -2.13
N ASN A 19 4.90 -7.53 -3.08
CA ASN A 19 5.34 -7.61 -4.46
C ASN A 19 5.60 -6.19 -5.00
N PRO A 20 6.81 -5.89 -5.54
CA PRO A 20 7.15 -4.56 -6.07
C PRO A 20 6.17 -4.03 -7.13
N ALA A 21 5.46 -4.91 -7.84
CA ALA A 21 4.47 -4.52 -8.84
C ALA A 21 3.30 -3.72 -8.21
N LEU A 22 2.92 -4.01 -6.96
CA LEU A 22 1.88 -3.25 -6.24
C LEU A 22 2.32 -1.81 -5.97
N LEU A 23 3.62 -1.63 -5.73
CA LEU A 23 4.19 -0.33 -5.40
C LEU A 23 4.43 0.53 -6.64
N MET A 24 4.25 0.01 -7.85
CA MET A 24 4.32 0.82 -9.07
C MET A 24 3.35 1.99 -9.04
N GLN A 25 2.22 1.88 -8.33
CA GLN A 25 1.26 2.97 -8.20
C GLN A 25 1.84 4.16 -7.43
N ALA A 26 2.72 3.91 -6.45
CA ALA A 26 3.44 4.96 -5.71
C ALA A 26 4.28 5.88 -6.62
N ASP A 27 4.76 5.35 -7.74
CA ASP A 27 5.59 6.07 -8.72
C ASP A 27 4.75 6.87 -9.73
N LYS A 28 3.51 6.43 -10.02
CA LYS A 28 2.67 7.04 -11.06
C LYS A 28 1.59 7.97 -10.53
N GLU A 29 0.84 7.51 -9.53
CA GLU A 29 -0.43 8.12 -9.12
C GLU A 29 -0.51 8.31 -7.59
N GLY A 30 0.45 7.75 -6.84
CA GLY A 30 0.40 7.64 -5.39
C GLY A 30 -0.20 6.31 -4.95
N LEU A 31 0.32 5.80 -3.84
CA LEU A 31 -0.12 4.57 -3.20
C LEU A 31 -1.01 4.93 -2.02
N SER A 32 -2.30 4.61 -2.15
CA SER A 32 -3.31 4.84 -1.11
C SER A 32 -2.97 4.05 0.16
N VAL A 33 -2.90 4.76 1.28
CA VAL A 33 -2.66 4.21 2.62
C VAL A 33 -3.58 4.88 3.65
N LEU A 34 -3.86 4.16 4.73
CA LEU A 34 -4.61 4.69 5.87
C LEU A 34 -3.68 4.93 7.05
N ARG A 35 -3.79 6.07 7.71
CA ARG A 35 -2.99 6.37 8.91
C ARG A 35 -3.47 5.52 10.09
N GLY A 36 -2.61 5.33 11.09
CA GLY A 36 -2.90 4.50 12.26
C GLY A 36 -4.13 4.90 13.09
N ARG A 37 -4.66 6.11 12.90
CA ARG A 37 -5.90 6.60 13.55
C ARG A 37 -7.17 6.37 12.72
N ALA A 38 -7.04 5.79 11.52
CA ALA A 38 -8.18 5.53 10.65
C ALA A 38 -9.20 4.62 11.35
N ALA A 39 -10.47 5.00 11.35
CA ALA A 39 -11.54 4.20 11.94
C ALA A 39 -11.89 2.99 11.05
N ASP A 40 -12.54 1.96 11.60
CA ASP A 40 -12.96 0.75 10.86
C ASP A 40 -13.77 1.12 9.59
N ALA A 41 -14.66 2.12 9.69
CA ALA A 41 -15.43 2.66 8.56
C ALA A 41 -14.58 3.20 7.40
N GLU A 42 -13.36 3.69 7.66
CA GLU A 42 -12.48 4.18 6.59
C GLU A 42 -11.86 3.02 5.79
N PHE A 43 -11.62 1.88 6.45
CA PHE A 43 -11.18 0.66 5.77
C PHE A 43 -12.32 0.11 4.92
N GLU A 44 -13.56 0.12 5.44
CA GLU A 44 -14.75 -0.29 4.70
C GLU A 44 -14.97 0.57 3.45
N GLU A 45 -14.89 1.90 3.58
CA GLU A 45 -15.05 2.82 2.45
C GLU A 45 -13.91 2.67 1.43
N THR A 46 -12.67 2.43 1.91
CA THR A 46 -11.53 2.14 1.02
C THR A 46 -11.75 0.84 0.27
N MET A 47 -12.22 -0.21 0.94
CA MET A 47 -12.54 -1.49 0.30
C MET A 47 -13.70 -1.36 -0.68
N LYS A 48 -14.74 -0.60 -0.35
CA LYS A 48 -15.86 -0.33 -1.25
C LYS A 48 -15.39 0.33 -2.55
N ALA A 49 -14.42 1.23 -2.47
CA ALA A 49 -13.84 1.88 -3.65
C ALA A 49 -12.94 0.95 -4.47
N LEU A 50 -12.15 0.08 -3.83
CA LEU A 50 -11.20 -0.82 -4.49
C LEU A 50 -11.86 -2.09 -5.07
N ARG A 51 -12.92 -2.57 -4.42
CA ARG A 51 -13.57 -3.86 -4.72
C ARG A 51 -13.98 -4.04 -6.18
N PRO A 52 -14.62 -3.08 -6.87
CA PRO A 52 -14.99 -3.26 -8.28
C PRO A 52 -13.77 -3.58 -9.16
N ARG A 53 -12.66 -2.87 -8.95
CA ARG A 53 -11.41 -3.08 -9.69
C ARG A 53 -10.75 -4.41 -9.34
N TRP A 54 -10.82 -4.84 -8.09
CA TRP A 54 -10.18 -6.07 -7.64
C TRP A 54 -10.94 -7.31 -8.11
N GLN A 55 -12.26 -7.33 -7.97
CA GLN A 55 -13.11 -8.45 -8.41
C GLN A 55 -13.01 -8.72 -9.91
N THR A 56 -13.01 -7.68 -10.76
CA THR A 56 -12.82 -7.86 -12.22
C THR A 56 -11.50 -8.55 -12.56
N ASN A 57 -10.48 -8.44 -11.71
CA ASN A 57 -9.17 -9.04 -11.90
C ASN A 57 -8.96 -10.33 -11.06
N GLY A 58 -10.03 -10.90 -10.49
CA GLY A 58 -9.94 -12.11 -9.65
C GLY A 58 -9.14 -11.90 -8.36
N ARG A 59 -9.09 -10.68 -7.85
CA ARG A 59 -8.36 -10.31 -6.64
C ARG A 59 -9.29 -10.20 -5.44
N SER A 60 -8.80 -10.65 -4.29
CA SER A 60 -9.51 -10.57 -3.01
C SER A 60 -8.62 -9.91 -1.96
N LEU A 61 -9.21 -9.31 -0.93
CA LEU A 61 -8.43 -8.76 0.17
C LEU A 61 -7.79 -9.89 0.99
N GLU A 62 -6.48 -9.83 1.16
CA GLU A 62 -5.69 -10.77 1.97
C GLU A 62 -5.54 -10.27 3.40
N GLY A 63 -5.20 -8.99 3.56
CA GLY A 63 -4.89 -8.42 4.86
C GLY A 63 -4.27 -7.03 4.75
N ILE A 64 -3.54 -6.65 5.79
CA ILE A 64 -2.97 -5.31 5.96
C ILE A 64 -1.46 -5.43 6.20
N ILE A 65 -0.67 -4.59 5.53
CA ILE A 65 0.71 -4.33 5.94
C ILE A 65 0.79 -3.00 6.67
N THR A 66 1.44 -3.04 7.83
CA THR A 66 1.64 -1.88 8.69
C THR A 66 3.10 -1.47 8.69
N PHE A 67 3.37 -0.17 8.62
CA PHE A 67 4.73 0.35 8.66
C PHE A 67 4.77 1.77 9.22
N ALA A 68 5.94 2.22 9.70
CA ALA A 68 6.07 3.59 10.18
C ALA A 68 6.21 4.55 9.00
N ALA A 69 5.53 5.69 9.08
CA ALA A 69 5.69 6.74 8.08
C ALA A 69 7.14 7.28 8.05
N GLY A 70 7.85 7.24 9.19
CA GLY A 70 9.25 7.66 9.28
C GLY A 70 10.17 6.81 8.40
N ASP A 71 10.00 5.48 8.46
CA ASP A 71 10.85 4.49 7.79
C ASP A 71 10.82 4.64 6.28
N VAL A 72 9.65 4.96 5.71
CA VAL A 72 9.52 5.17 4.26
C VAL A 72 9.86 6.59 3.83
N ARG A 73 9.71 7.59 4.71
CA ARG A 73 9.96 9.00 4.38
C ARG A 73 11.44 9.30 4.24
N TYR A 74 12.30 8.63 5.00
CA TYR A 74 13.72 8.94 5.06
C TYR A 74 14.59 7.71 4.85
N THR A 75 15.60 7.83 4.00
CA THR A 75 16.66 6.82 3.83
C THR A 75 18.02 7.50 3.81
N ALA A 76 18.99 6.96 4.56
CA ALA A 76 20.33 7.53 4.66
C ALA A 76 20.37 9.06 4.97
N GLY A 77 19.40 9.56 5.74
CA GLY A 77 19.29 10.98 6.09
C GLY A 77 18.63 11.87 5.04
N GLU A 78 18.28 11.33 3.87
CA GLU A 78 17.61 12.05 2.79
C GLU A 78 16.13 11.65 2.68
N ARG A 79 15.32 12.55 2.11
CA ARG A 79 13.90 12.28 1.88
C ARG A 79 13.73 11.28 0.73
N PHE A 80 13.19 10.11 1.04
CA PHE A 80 12.96 9.03 0.08
C PHE A 80 11.57 9.09 -0.55
N CYS A 81 10.52 9.12 0.28
CA CYS A 81 9.13 9.24 -0.17
C CYS A 81 8.43 10.45 0.44
N CYS A 82 7.31 10.82 -0.16
CA CYS A 82 6.34 11.74 0.40
C CYS A 82 5.14 10.94 0.90
N VAL A 83 4.58 11.33 2.05
CA VAL A 83 3.27 10.88 2.50
C VAL A 83 2.40 12.12 2.55
N TYR A 84 1.52 12.26 1.57
CA TYR A 84 0.68 13.43 1.35
C TYR A 84 -0.69 13.21 1.99
N ASP A 85 -1.17 14.21 2.73
CA ASP A 85 -2.48 14.14 3.39
C ASP A 85 -3.59 14.39 2.37
N THR A 86 -4.30 13.33 2.03
CA THR A 86 -5.40 13.31 1.06
C THR A 86 -6.70 12.87 1.71
N GLY A 87 -6.89 13.31 2.95
CA GLY A 87 -8.10 13.08 3.72
C GLY A 87 -9.33 13.53 2.93
N MET A 88 -10.35 12.68 2.92
CA MET A 88 -11.66 12.94 2.30
C MET A 88 -12.74 12.95 3.39
N GLU A 89 -13.92 13.49 3.10
CA GLU A 89 -15.05 13.58 4.06
C GLU A 89 -15.34 12.25 4.78
N LYS A 90 -15.29 11.12 4.06
CA LYS A 90 -15.52 9.77 4.61
C LYS A 90 -14.25 9.02 5.03
N LYS A 91 -13.07 9.57 4.71
CA LYS A 91 -11.76 8.96 4.96
C LYS A 91 -10.74 10.03 5.41
N PRO A 92 -10.96 10.70 6.55
CA PRO A 92 -10.12 11.83 6.98
C PRO A 92 -8.68 11.42 7.28
N TRP A 93 -8.41 10.14 7.56
CA TRP A 93 -7.07 9.60 7.83
C TRP A 93 -6.44 8.93 6.62
N HIS A 94 -7.00 9.13 5.42
CA HIS A 94 -6.39 8.73 4.16
C HIS A 94 -5.16 9.57 3.81
N ALA A 95 -4.16 8.92 3.25
CA ALA A 95 -2.96 9.56 2.71
C ALA A 95 -2.49 8.80 1.46
N ASP A 96 -1.69 9.48 0.64
CA ASP A 96 -1.02 8.86 -0.50
C ASP A 96 0.49 8.87 -0.29
N LEU A 97 1.11 7.70 -0.45
CA LEU A 97 2.55 7.56 -0.50
C LEU A 97 3.02 7.74 -1.94
N MET A 98 3.87 8.74 -2.17
CA MET A 98 4.35 9.12 -3.49
C MET A 98 5.88 9.07 -3.54
N LEU A 99 6.41 8.54 -4.64
CA LEU A 99 7.84 8.61 -4.93
C LEU A 99 8.16 9.90 -5.70
N PRO A 100 9.31 10.53 -5.44
CA PRO A 100 9.79 11.64 -6.25
C PRO A 100 10.00 11.20 -7.70
N GLU A 101 9.81 12.13 -8.63
CA GLU A 101 10.07 11.89 -10.05
C GLU A 101 11.50 11.33 -10.27
N VAL A 102 11.61 10.38 -11.19
CA VAL A 102 12.89 9.82 -11.61
C VAL A 102 13.49 10.73 -12.69
N LYS A 103 14.59 11.40 -12.35
CA LYS A 103 15.41 12.11 -13.35
C LYS A 103 16.39 11.11 -13.97
N ALA A 104 16.26 10.86 -15.26
CA ALA A 104 17.12 9.96 -16.02
C ALA A 104 17.42 10.53 -17.39
N GLU A 105 18.60 10.22 -17.91
CA GLU A 105 19.09 10.67 -19.22
C GLU A 105 18.59 9.76 -20.36
N SER A 106 18.05 8.58 -20.02
CA SER A 106 17.50 7.63 -20.98
C SER A 106 16.40 6.75 -20.39
N ASN A 107 15.58 6.16 -21.26
CA ASN A 107 14.50 5.24 -20.88
C ASN A 107 15.01 3.97 -20.16
N SER A 108 16.17 3.45 -20.56
CA SER A 108 16.77 2.26 -19.93
C SER A 108 17.24 2.58 -18.51
N GLN A 109 17.85 3.74 -18.30
CA GLN A 109 18.24 4.24 -16.99
C GLN A 109 17.01 4.51 -16.12
N ALA A 110 15.97 5.14 -16.65
CA ALA A 110 14.72 5.38 -15.92
C ALA A 110 14.11 4.06 -15.40
N LYS A 111 14.04 3.03 -16.26
CA LYS A 111 13.54 1.70 -15.89
C LYS A 111 14.37 1.07 -14.77
N LYS A 112 15.70 1.16 -14.84
CA LYS A 112 16.61 0.64 -13.82
C LYS A 112 16.44 1.38 -12.48
N LEU A 113 16.41 2.70 -12.50
CA LEU A 113 16.25 3.53 -11.31
C LEU A 113 14.90 3.28 -10.63
N ARG A 114 13.82 3.18 -11.41
CA ARG A 114 12.49 2.83 -10.90
C ARG A 114 12.51 1.46 -10.21
N PHE A 115 13.08 0.45 -10.84
CA PHE A 115 13.18 -0.88 -10.23
C PHE A 115 13.94 -0.86 -8.89
N LEU A 116 15.09 -0.19 -8.84
CA LEU A 116 15.89 -0.06 -7.61
C LEU A 116 15.13 0.67 -6.51
N ARG A 117 14.42 1.75 -6.84
CA ARG A 117 13.60 2.51 -5.89
C ARG A 117 12.42 1.68 -5.36
N LEU A 118 11.71 0.96 -6.21
CA LEU A 118 10.61 0.09 -5.77
C LEU A 118 11.10 -1.02 -4.86
N LYS A 119 12.26 -1.63 -5.17
CA LYS A 119 12.89 -2.62 -4.30
C LYS A 119 13.24 -2.03 -2.92
N ALA A 120 13.86 -0.85 -2.91
CA ALA A 120 14.17 -0.16 -1.66
C ALA A 120 12.90 0.19 -0.86
N LEU A 121 11.82 0.61 -1.52
CA LEU A 121 10.54 0.88 -0.86
C LEU A 121 9.94 -0.39 -0.24
N VAL A 122 9.99 -1.54 -0.92
CA VAL A 122 9.58 -2.83 -0.34
C VAL A 122 10.39 -3.13 0.93
N ASP A 123 11.71 -2.90 0.89
CA ASP A 123 12.58 -3.14 2.04
C ASP A 123 12.28 -2.20 3.21
N LEU A 124 11.97 -0.92 2.95
CA LEU A 124 11.58 0.06 3.97
C LEU A 124 10.19 -0.19 4.56
N ILE A 125 9.23 -0.70 3.76
CA ILE A 125 7.91 -1.10 4.25
C ILE A 125 8.02 -2.33 5.16
N GLY A 126 8.93 -3.25 4.85
CA GLY A 126 9.14 -4.47 5.65
C GLY A 126 8.07 -5.53 5.39
N ASN A 127 7.73 -6.29 6.45
CA ASN A 127 6.90 -7.49 6.37
C ASN A 127 5.91 -7.64 7.55
N ASP A 128 5.59 -6.55 8.25
CA ASP A 128 4.59 -6.54 9.33
C ASP A 128 3.17 -6.66 8.74
N PHE A 129 2.83 -7.88 8.35
CA PHE A 129 1.56 -8.27 7.75
C PHE A 129 0.63 -8.84 8.82
N SER A 130 -0.62 -8.41 8.80
CA SER A 130 -1.72 -9.02 9.55
C SER A 130 -2.76 -9.55 8.56
N ASP A 131 -3.14 -10.83 8.72
CA ASP A 131 -4.32 -11.37 8.03
C ASP A 131 -5.55 -10.53 8.43
N MET A 132 -6.50 -10.39 7.51
CA MET A 132 -7.70 -9.61 7.78
C MET A 132 -8.51 -10.17 8.96
N LYS A 133 -8.41 -11.48 9.23
CA LYS A 133 -9.04 -12.17 10.36
C LYS A 133 -8.45 -11.79 11.71
N ASP A 134 -7.19 -11.36 11.73
CA ASP A 134 -6.48 -11.01 12.97
C ASP A 134 -6.45 -9.49 13.19
N PHE A 135 -6.44 -8.72 12.10
CA PHE A 135 -6.36 -7.26 12.16
C PHE A 135 -7.54 -6.68 12.95
N ARG A 136 -7.22 -5.90 14.00
CA ARG A 136 -8.19 -5.30 14.94
C ARG A 136 -9.12 -6.32 15.60
N GLY A 137 -8.61 -7.51 15.89
CA GLY A 137 -9.38 -8.59 16.51
C GLY A 137 -10.47 -9.13 15.58
N GLY A 138 -10.25 -9.09 14.27
CA GLY A 138 -11.14 -9.69 13.27
C GLY A 138 -12.43 -8.92 12.98
N ARG A 139 -12.63 -7.72 13.54
CA ARG A 139 -13.83 -6.90 13.25
C ARG A 139 -14.03 -6.64 11.75
N LEU A 140 -12.92 -6.59 11.01
CA LEU A 140 -12.91 -6.32 9.57
C LEU A 140 -12.72 -7.60 8.72
N ALA A 141 -12.80 -8.80 9.29
CA ALA A 141 -12.62 -10.06 8.58
C ALA A 141 -13.61 -10.22 7.41
N HIS A 142 -14.83 -9.72 7.58
CA HIS A 142 -15.90 -9.75 6.57
C HIS A 142 -15.52 -9.05 5.25
N LEU A 143 -14.51 -8.16 5.27
CA LEU A 143 -14.00 -7.48 4.07
C LEU A 143 -13.23 -8.44 3.15
N ALA A 144 -12.65 -9.52 3.68
CA ALA A 144 -11.95 -10.55 2.92
C ALA A 144 -12.91 -11.54 2.23
N ASP A 145 -13.99 -11.92 2.92
CA ASP A 145 -14.92 -12.97 2.47
C ASP A 145 -15.87 -12.51 1.34
N SER A 146 -16.08 -11.21 1.22
CA SER A 146 -17.05 -10.62 0.27
C SER A 146 -16.64 -10.67 -1.21
N ALA A 147 -15.47 -11.24 -1.55
CA ALA A 147 -14.97 -11.31 -2.92
C ALA A 147 -15.37 -12.60 -3.66
N ALA A 148 -15.99 -13.57 -2.97
CA ALA A 148 -16.33 -14.89 -3.50
C ALA A 148 -17.80 -15.06 -3.93
N ALA A 149 -18.57 -13.98 -4.10
CA ALA A 149 -19.97 -14.02 -4.55
C ALA A 149 -20.13 -13.54 -5.99
#